data_AF-A0A1N6MTM9-F1
#
_entry.id   AF-A0A1N6MTM9-F1
#
_cell.length_a   1.000
_cell.length_b   1.000
_cell.length_c   1.000
_cell.angle_alpha   90.00
_cell.angle_beta   90.00
_cell.angle_gamma   90.00
#
_symmetry.space_group_name_H-M   'P 1'
#
loop_
_entity.id
_entity.type
_entity.pdbx_description
1 polymer ?
#
loop_
_entity_poly.entity_id
_entity_poly.type
_entity_poly.pdbx_seq_one_letter_code
_entity_poly.pdbx_strand_id
1 'polypeptide(L)'
;MKHFSVLNRTDNHWINDLTSEKNLRLNELIEHITAFVWSFKIKYTDNYNLSTLIDKYLDETYNLFGSDKISFVELTNWQRTNEHLTSILLHDLNASLSKI
;
A
#
# COMPACT_ATOMS: atom_id res chain seq x y z
N MET A 1 -15.63 7.80 -2.82
CA MET A 1 -14.87 6.93 -3.77
C MET A 1 -14.14 7.80 -4.80
N LYS A 2 -13.01 8.42 -4.43
CA LYS A 2 -12.15 9.18 -5.36
C LYS A 2 -10.68 8.81 -5.08
N HIS A 3 -10.22 7.60 -5.42
CA HIS A 3 -8.82 7.23 -5.14
C HIS A 3 -8.14 6.33 -6.17
N PHE A 4 -8.77 6.06 -7.32
CA PHE A 4 -8.12 5.29 -8.40
C PHE A 4 -8.04 6.09 -9.70
N SER A 5 -7.57 7.34 -9.62
CA SER A 5 -7.38 8.20 -10.81
C SER A 5 -6.29 7.71 -11.77
N VAL A 6 -5.61 6.62 -11.40
CA VAL A 6 -4.59 5.87 -12.15
C VAL A 6 -5.19 4.69 -12.93
N LEU A 7 -6.37 4.21 -12.53
CA LEU A 7 -6.98 3.00 -13.10
C LEU A 7 -8.20 3.34 -13.96
N ASN A 8 -8.28 2.74 -15.14
CA ASN A 8 -9.42 2.83 -16.03
C ASN A 8 -10.30 1.57 -15.88
N ARG A 9 -11.59 1.73 -15.59
CA ARG A 9 -12.50 0.60 -15.39
C ARG A 9 -13.00 0.05 -16.73
N THR A 10 -13.02 -1.28 -16.87
CA THR A 10 -13.75 -2.00 -17.91
C THR A 10 -14.89 -2.83 -17.30
N ASP A 11 -15.59 -3.61 -18.13
CA ASP A 11 -16.70 -4.47 -17.69
C ASP A 11 -16.23 -5.62 -16.78
N ASN A 12 -14.99 -6.08 -16.93
CA ASN A 12 -14.48 -7.27 -16.23
C ASN A 12 -13.13 -7.07 -15.50
N HIS A 13 -12.46 -5.93 -15.65
CA HIS A 13 -11.22 -5.63 -14.94
C HIS A 13 -10.94 -4.12 -14.85
N TRP A 14 -9.81 -3.77 -14.24
CA TRP A 14 -9.20 -2.45 -14.32
C TRP A 14 -7.99 -2.49 -15.24
N ILE A 15 -7.78 -1.41 -15.99
CA ILE A 15 -6.60 -1.18 -16.83
C ILE A 15 -5.72 -0.16 -16.12
N ASN A 16 -4.43 -0.44 -16.09
CA ASN A 16 -3.41 0.42 -15.53
C ASN A 16 -2.42 0.78 -16.64
N ASP A 17 -2.39 2.04 -17.06
CA ASP A 17 -1.41 2.51 -18.04
C ASP A 17 -0.06 2.70 -17.34
N LEU A 18 0.80 1.69 -17.47
CA LEU A 18 2.14 1.65 -16.87
C LEU A 18 3.07 2.75 -17.40
N THR A 19 2.75 3.36 -18.54
CA THR A 19 3.54 4.45 -19.13
C THR A 19 3.04 5.84 -18.76
N SER A 20 1.87 5.91 -18.10
CA SER A 20 1.30 7.18 -17.69
C SER A 20 2.14 7.86 -16.61
N GLU A 21 2.23 9.20 -16.67
CA GLU A 21 2.92 10.00 -15.65
C GLU A 21 2.42 9.70 -14.22
N LYS A 22 1.14 9.38 -14.08
CA LYS A 22 0.55 9.03 -12.78
C LYS A 22 1.05 7.69 -12.26
N ASN A 23 1.21 6.68 -13.13
CA ASN A 23 1.75 5.37 -12.73
C ASN A 23 3.25 5.49 -12.39
N LEU A 24 4.02 6.24 -13.18
CA LEU A 24 5.43 6.51 -12.87
C LEU A 24 5.60 7.15 -11.49
N ARG A 25 4.82 8.19 -11.18
CA ARG A 25 4.82 8.82 -9.84
C ARG A 25 4.37 7.88 -8.73
N LEU A 26 3.45 6.95 -9.03
CA LEU A 26 3.04 5.92 -8.08
C LEU A 26 4.19 4.97 -7.78
N ASN A 27 4.94 4.53 -8.78
CA ASN A 27 6.10 3.67 -8.59
C ASN A 27 7.20 4.36 -7.78
N GLU A 28 7.52 5.62 -8.10
CA GLU A 28 8.46 6.42 -7.31
C GLU A 28 8.04 6.55 -5.84
N LEU A 29 6.73 6.73 -5.58
CA LEU A 29 6.21 6.80 -4.23
C LEU A 29 6.33 5.45 -3.50
N ILE A 30 6.02 4.34 -4.17
CA ILE A 30 6.15 3.00 -3.58
C ILE A 30 7.62 2.72 -3.24
N GLU A 31 8.55 3.05 -4.12
CA GLU A 31 9.99 2.93 -3.86
C GLU A 31 10.43 3.78 -2.66
N HIS A 32 9.97 5.03 -2.60
CA HIS A 32 10.27 5.92 -1.47
C HIS A 32 9.74 5.37 -0.14
N ILE A 33 8.49 4.91 -0.10
CA ILE A 33 7.90 4.30 1.10
C ILE A 33 8.68 3.04 1.48
N THR A 34 9.06 2.21 0.51
CA THR A 34 9.85 0.99 0.76
C THR A 34 11.18 1.34 1.41
N ALA A 35 11.93 2.30 0.88
CA ALA A 35 13.20 2.75 1.47
C ALA A 35 13.04 3.31 2.90
N PHE A 36 11.95 4.06 3.14
CA PHE A 36 11.61 4.56 4.47
C PHE A 36 11.32 3.40 5.44
N VAL A 37 10.52 2.42 5.03
CA VAL A 37 10.17 1.25 5.84
C VAL A 37 11.41 0.44 6.19
N TRP A 38 12.33 0.24 5.25
CA TRP A 38 13.62 -0.41 5.51
C TRP A 38 14.40 0.33 6.60
N SER A 39 14.46 1.66 6.52
CA SER A 39 15.11 2.49 7.53
C SER A 39 14.43 2.39 8.90
N PHE A 40 13.09 2.32 8.91
CA PHE A 40 12.30 2.11 10.12
C PHE A 40 12.56 0.75 10.76
N LYS A 41 12.59 -0.33 9.97
CA LYS A 41 12.85 -1.71 10.42
C LYS A 41 14.22 -1.86 11.08
N ILE A 42 15.24 -1.20 10.54
CA ILE A 42 16.59 -1.17 11.13
C ILE A 42 16.55 -0.51 12.52
N LYS A 43 15.76 0.55 12.70
CA LYS A 43 15.68 1.31 13.94
C LYS A 43 14.79 0.66 15.01
N TYR A 44 13.76 -0.09 14.61
CA TYR A 44 12.74 -0.64 15.51
C TYR A 44 12.61 -2.16 15.32
N THR A 45 13.66 -2.89 15.69
CA THR A 45 13.79 -4.35 15.48
C THR A 45 12.73 -5.19 16.21
N ASP A 46 12.13 -4.65 17.27
CA ASP A 46 11.21 -5.40 18.14
C ASP A 46 9.77 -5.45 17.58
N ASN A 47 9.47 -4.69 16.52
CA ASN A 47 8.14 -4.61 15.90
C ASN A 47 7.97 -5.58 14.73
N TYR A 48 8.26 -6.87 14.96
CA TYR A 48 8.20 -7.91 13.93
C TYR A 48 6.83 -7.98 13.22
N ASN A 49 5.74 -7.99 13.99
CA ASN A 49 4.38 -8.12 13.42
C ASN A 49 4.01 -6.94 12.51
N LEU A 50 4.33 -5.71 12.92
CA LEU A 50 4.07 -4.52 12.12
C LEU A 50 4.96 -4.50 10.87
N SER A 51 6.24 -4.86 11.02
CA SER A 51 7.17 -4.99 9.90
C SER A 51 6.66 -5.96 8.84
N THR A 52 6.24 -7.16 9.25
CA THR A 52 5.73 -8.18 8.31
C THR A 52 4.46 -7.71 7.60
N LEU A 53 3.57 -7.00 8.29
CA LEU A 53 2.37 -6.46 7.66
C LEU A 53 2.68 -5.36 6.64
N ILE A 54 3.65 -4.50 6.94
CA ILE A 54 4.11 -3.47 6.01
C ILE A 54 4.77 -4.11 4.78
N ASP A 55 5.63 -5.11 4.96
CA ASP A 55 6.27 -5.84 3.85
C ASP A 55 5.20 -6.45 2.94
N LYS A 56 4.21 -7.15 3.52
CA LYS A 56 3.07 -7.70 2.78
C LYS A 56 2.30 -6.63 2.00
N TYR A 57 2.02 -5.49 2.62
CA TYR A 57 1.31 -4.40 1.96
C TYR A 57 2.12 -3.84 0.78
N LEU A 58 3.43 -3.67 0.92
CA LEU A 58 4.31 -3.20 -0.16
C LEU A 58 4.37 -4.19 -1.31
N ASP A 59 4.53 -5.49 -1.02
CA ASP A 59 4.55 -6.54 -2.05
C ASP A 59 3.22 -6.61 -2.81
N GLU A 60 2.09 -6.55 -2.11
CA GLU A 60 0.76 -6.49 -2.74
C GLU A 60 0.60 -5.24 -3.60
N THR A 61 1.12 -4.09 -3.14
CA THR A 61 1.05 -2.82 -3.88
C THR A 61 1.88 -2.88 -5.16
N TYR A 62 3.12 -3.37 -5.09
CA TYR A 62 3.99 -3.55 -6.26
C TYR A 62 3.37 -4.51 -7.28
N ASN A 63 2.87 -5.67 -6.83
CA ASN A 63 2.26 -6.64 -7.72
C ASN A 63 1.01 -6.08 -8.42
N LEU A 64 0.17 -5.37 -7.66
CA LEU A 64 -1.07 -4.82 -8.18
C LEU A 64 -0.81 -3.72 -9.22
N PHE A 65 0.02 -2.74 -8.88
CA PHE A 65 0.25 -1.57 -9.74
C PHE A 65 1.37 -1.75 -10.77
N GLY A 66 2.12 -2.85 -10.70
CA GLY A 66 3.00 -3.32 -11.76
C GLY A 66 2.28 -4.11 -12.87
N SER A 67 1.02 -4.49 -12.66
CA SER A 67 0.19 -5.13 -13.68
C SER A 67 -0.57 -4.10 -14.52
N ASP A 68 -0.61 -4.30 -15.83
CA ASP A 68 -1.43 -3.53 -16.77
C ASP A 68 -2.93 -3.89 -16.68
N LYS A 69 -3.22 -5.07 -16.13
CA LYS A 69 -4.57 -5.59 -15.91
C LYS A 69 -4.76 -6.07 -14.48
N ILE A 70 -5.76 -5.51 -13.80
CA ILE A 70 -6.04 -5.78 -12.40
C ILE A 70 -7.47 -6.29 -12.26
N SER A 71 -7.65 -7.44 -11.61
CA SER A 71 -8.99 -7.93 -11.30
C SER A 71 -9.65 -7.14 -10.16
N PHE A 72 -10.98 -7.16 -10.13
CA PHE A 72 -11.72 -6.57 -9.00
C PHE A 72 -11.37 -7.21 -7.66
N VAL A 73 -11.05 -8.51 -7.65
CA VAL A 73 -10.72 -9.26 -6.43
C VAL A 73 -9.37 -8.83 -5.89
N GLU A 74 -8.35 -8.71 -6.74
CA GLU A 74 -7.02 -8.25 -6.33
C GLU A 74 -7.07 -6.84 -5.73
N LEU A 75 -7.79 -5.92 -6.39
CA LEU A 75 -7.98 -4.56 -5.88
C LEU A 75 -8.70 -4.55 -4.52
N THR A 76 -9.74 -5.36 -4.38
CA THR A 76 -10.50 -5.48 -3.11
C THR A 76 -9.63 -6.06 -1.99
N ASN A 77 -8.79 -7.05 -2.29
CA ASN A 77 -7.90 -7.65 -1.30
C ASN A 77 -6.84 -6.66 -0.82
N TRP A 78 -6.22 -5.93 -1.76
CA TRP A 78 -5.28 -4.87 -1.43
C TRP A 78 -5.92 -3.78 -0.56
N GLN A 79 -7.17 -3.37 -0.85
CA GLN A 79 -7.91 -2.44 0.00
C GLN A 79 -8.09 -2.94 1.43
N ARG A 80 -8.44 -4.23 1.61
CA ARG A 80 -8.56 -4.83 2.95
C ARG A 80 -7.23 -4.84 3.69
N THR A 81 -6.12 -5.15 3.02
CA THR A 81 -4.78 -5.08 3.63
C THR A 81 -4.45 -3.64 4.06
N ASN A 82 -4.76 -2.64 3.22
CA ASN A 82 -4.56 -1.23 3.54
C ASN A 82 -5.40 -0.78 4.75
N GLU A 83 -6.68 -1.14 4.79
CA GLU A 83 -7.59 -0.84 5.91
C GLU A 83 -7.09 -1.46 7.21
N HIS A 84 -6.62 -2.72 7.15
CA HIS A 84 -6.08 -3.42 8.31
C HIS A 84 -4.80 -2.76 8.85
N LEU A 85 -3.84 -2.44 7.98
CA LEU A 85 -2.61 -1.73 8.35
C LEU A 85 -2.93 -0.35 8.95
N THR A 86 -3.83 0.40 8.32
CA THR A 86 -4.26 1.72 8.82
C THR A 86 -4.89 1.61 10.20
N SER A 87 -5.72 0.60 10.44
CA SER A 87 -6.35 0.38 11.75
C SER A 87 -5.33 0.12 12.86
N ILE A 88 -4.28 -0.65 12.58
CA ILE A 88 -3.20 -0.94 13.55
C ILE A 88 -2.42 0.34 13.86
N LEU A 89 -2.00 1.08 12.83
CA LEU A 89 -1.24 2.32 13.00
C LEU A 89 -2.04 3.39 13.77
N LEU A 90 -3.34 3.53 13.49
CA LEU A 90 -4.21 4.46 14.22
C LEU A 90 -4.42 4.04 15.67
N HIS A 91 -4.59 2.74 15.93
CA HIS A 91 -4.70 2.22 17.29
C HIS A 91 -3.44 2.55 18.11
N ASP A 92 -2.26 2.26 17.56
CA ASP A 92 -0.98 2.49 18.25
C ASP A 92 -0.69 3.98 18.46
N LEU A 93 -1.06 4.83 17.49
CA LEU A 93 -0.98 6.29 17.63
C LEU A 93 -1.88 6.78 18.75
N ASN A 94 -3.16 6.37 18.76
CA ASN A 94 -4.12 6.79 19.79
C ASN A 94 -3.70 6.30 21.19
N ALA A 95 -3.23 5.06 21.30
CA ALA A 95 -2.69 4.53 22.54
C ALA A 95 -1.48 5.34 23.04
N SER A 96 -0.62 5.81 22.13
CA SER A 96 0.54 6.65 22.47
C SER A 96 0.13 8.06 22.90
N LEU A 97 -0.86 8.66 22.23
CA LEU A 97 -1.37 10.00 22.54
C LEU A 97 -2.18 10.03 23.85
N SER A 98 -2.89 8.95 24.19
CA SER A 98 -3.67 8.84 25.43
C SER A 98 -2.82 8.74 26.71
N LYS A 99 -1.50 8.55 26.56
CA LYS A 99 -0.53 8.48 27.68
C LYS A 99 0.10 9.83 28.00
N ILE A 100 -0.24 10.88 27.26
CA ILE A 100 0.20 12.28 27.43
C ILE A 100 -0.91 13.04 28.17
#